data_AF-A0A538RY55-F1
#
_entry.id   AF-A0A538RY55-F1
#
_cell.length_a   1.000
_cell.length_b   1.000
_cell.length_c   1.000
_cell.angle_alpha   90.00
_cell.angle_beta   90.00
_cell.angle_gamma   90.00
#
_symmetry.space_group_name_H-M   'P 1'
#
loop_
_entity.id
_entity.type
_entity.pdbx_description
1 polymer ?
#
loop_
_entity_poly.entity_id
_entity_poly.type
_entity_poly.pdbx_seq_one_letter_code
_entity_poly.pdbx_strand_id
1 'polypeptide(L)' 'MGPSHGTGIPLCDLQAQYRELQTEMEEAVCRVLASGQVILGPEVAALEDEVARFCGIGHAVGCSSGT' A
#
# COMPACT_ATOMS: atom_id res chain seq x y z
N MET A 1 8.24 -4.19 24.73
CA MET A 1 7.25 -3.60 25.65
C MET A 1 6.66 -2.39 24.92
N GLY A 2 5.63 -2.62 24.09
CA GLY A 2 4.97 -1.57 23.29
C GLY A 2 3.92 -0.83 24.13
N PRO A 3 3.53 0.40 23.74
CA PRO A 3 2.68 1.24 24.57
C PRO A 3 1.33 0.57 24.84
N SER A 4 1.00 0.46 26.12
CA SER A 4 -0.33 0.24 26.64
C SER A 4 -1.26 1.37 26.17
N HIS A 5 -2.17 1.08 25.24
CA HIS A 5 -3.22 2.02 24.86
C HIS A 5 -4.20 2.14 26.03
N GLY A 6 -4.14 3.26 26.73
CA GLY A 6 -5.13 3.61 27.73
C GLY A 6 -6.53 3.60 27.11
N THR A 7 -7.46 2.96 27.80
CA THR A 7 -8.92 3.16 27.83
C THR A 7 -9.51 4.15 26.81
N GLY A 8 -9.56 3.78 25.52
CA GLY A 8 -10.20 4.59 24.46
C GLY A 8 -10.31 3.84 23.14
N ILE A 9 -11.41 4.04 22.40
CA ILE A 9 -11.61 3.47 21.06
C ILE A 9 -10.76 4.30 20.08
N PRO A 10 -9.77 3.69 19.39
CA PRO A 10 -8.96 4.42 18.42
C PRO A 10 -9.81 4.77 17.19
N LEU A 11 -9.63 5.99 16.66
CA LEU A 11 -10.31 6.44 15.43
C LEU A 11 -9.88 5.62 14.21
N CYS A 12 -8.58 5.27 14.13
CA CYS A 12 -8.01 4.44 13.08
C CYS A 12 -6.79 3.71 13.64
N ASP A 13 -6.86 2.38 13.75
CA ASP A 13 -5.74 1.54 14.16
C ASP A 13 -5.04 0.99 12.90
N LEU A 14 -4.00 1.69 12.46
CA LEU A 14 -3.18 1.28 11.31
C LEU A 14 -2.32 0.04 11.63
N GLN A 15 -1.99 -0.19 12.91
CA GLN A 15 -1.20 -1.36 13.28
C GLN A 15 -2.04 -2.64 13.17
N ALA A 16 -3.33 -2.57 13.52
CA ALA A 16 -4.26 -3.68 13.29
C ALA A 16 -4.42 -4.00 11.81
N GLN A 17 -4.68 -2.98 10.98
CA GLN A 17 -4.79 -3.15 9.53
C GLN A 17 -3.52 -3.73 8.90
N TYR A 18 -2.33 -3.26 9.32
CA TYR A 18 -1.07 -3.84 8.87
C TYR A 18 -0.94 -5.31 9.26
N ARG A 19 -1.25 -5.67 10.51
CA ARG A 19 -1.17 -7.07 10.97
C ARG A 19 -2.08 -8.01 10.18
N GLU A 20 -3.25 -7.53 9.77
CA GLU A 20 -4.19 -8.31 8.96
C GLU A 20 -3.65 -8.60 7.55
N LEU A 21 -2.93 -7.64 6.95
CA LEU A 21 -2.38 -7.76 5.59
C LEU A 21 -0.88 -8.08 5.55
N GLN A 22 -0.27 -8.37 6.70
CA GLN A 22 1.18 -8.37 6.87
C GLN A 22 1.89 -9.27 5.88
N THR A 23 1.43 -10.51 5.73
CA THR A 23 2.07 -11.49 4.84
C THR A 23 2.06 -11.01 3.39
N GLU A 24 0.90 -10.58 2.88
CA GLU A 24 0.76 -10.12 1.50
C GLU A 24 1.58 -8.85 1.22
N MET A 25 1.59 -7.92 2.18
CA MET A 25 2.39 -6.69 2.08
C MET A 25 3.88 -6.98 2.07
N GLU A 26 4.37 -7.82 2.99
CA GLU A 26 5.79 -8.17 3.07
C GLU A 26 6.26 -8.94 1.83
N GLU A 27 5.45 -9.84 1.28
CA GLU A 27 5.72 -10.53 0.02
C GLU A 27 5.83 -9.57 -1.16
N ALA A 28 4.89 -8.61 -1.30
CA ALA A 28 4.93 -7.60 -2.35
C ALA A 28 6.16 -6.69 -2.24
N VAL A 29 6.49 -6.22 -1.03
CA VAL A 29 7.68 -5.41 -0.79
C VAL A 29 8.95 -6.18 -1.11
N CYS A 30 9.06 -7.44 -0.67
CA CYS A 30 10.22 -8.27 -0.97
C CYS A 30 10.39 -8.53 -2.47
N ARG A 31 9.29 -8.73 -3.21
CA ARG A 31 9.32 -8.88 -4.68
C ARG A 31 9.92 -7.63 -5.35
N VAL A 32 9.47 -6.44 -4.96
CA VAL A 32 10.01 -5.17 -5.49
C VAL A 32 11.50 -5.04 -5.19
N LEU A 33 11.89 -5.27 -3.93
CA LEU A 33 13.28 -5.16 -3.50
C LEU A 33 14.18 -6.17 -4.23
N ALA A 34 13.72 -7.42 -4.39
CA ALA A 34 14.44 -8.45 -5.13
C ALA A 34 14.59 -8.12 -6.62
N SER A 35 13.63 -7.40 -7.21
CA SER A 35 13.72 -6.94 -8.61
C SER A 35 14.74 -5.82 -8.84
N GLY A 36 15.05 -5.03 -7.79
CA GLY A 36 15.86 -3.82 -7.88
C GLY A 36 15.17 -2.64 -8.59
N GLN A 37 13.93 -2.81 -9.10
CA GLN A 37 13.18 -1.78 -9.83
C GLN A 37 12.27 -0.98 -8.88
N VAL A 38 12.88 -0.09 -8.11
CA VAL A 38 12.19 0.67 -7.04
C VAL A 38 11.52 1.96 -7.51
N ILE A 39 11.73 2.40 -8.75
CA ILE A 39 11.16 3.62 -9.34
C ILE A 39 10.63 3.29 -10.72
N LEU A 40 9.39 3.71 -11.02
CA LEU A 40 8.71 3.49 -12.31
C LEU A 40 8.75 2.02 -12.78
N GLY A 41 8.60 1.09 -11.82
CA GLY A 41 8.64 -0.35 -12.05
C GLY A 41 7.28 -0.95 -12.42
N PRO A 42 7.23 -2.27 -12.68
CA PRO A 42 6.02 -2.97 -13.13
C PRO A 42 4.86 -2.89 -12.13
N GLU A 43 5.13 -2.83 -10.82
CA GLU A 43 4.08 -2.69 -9.81
C GLU A 43 3.35 -1.34 -9.90
N VAL A 44 4.03 -0.27 -10.34
CA VAL A 44 3.39 1.05 -10.56
C VAL A 44 2.44 0.98 -11.75
N ALA A 45 2.87 0.37 -12.86
CA ALA A 45 2.04 0.22 -14.05
C ALA A 45 0.81 -0.68 -13.78
N ALA A 46 0.99 -1.75 -12.99
CA ALA A 46 -0.11 -2.61 -12.57
C ALA A 46 -1.12 -1.85 -11.71
N LEU A 47 -0.64 -1.09 -10.71
CA LEU A 47 -1.49 -0.25 -9.87
C LEU A 47 -2.27 0.78 -10.69
N GLU A 48 -1.64 1.43 -11.66
CA GLU A 48 -2.30 2.40 -12.54
C GLU A 48 -3.42 1.77 -13.37
N ASP A 49 -3.21 0.56 -13.92
CA ASP A 49 -4.26 -0.17 -14.64
C ASP A 49 -5.41 -0.58 -13.69
N GLU A 50 -5.08 -1.13 -12.52
CA GLU A 50 -6.06 -1.54 -11.51
C GLU A 50 -6.91 -0.36 -11.03
N VAL A 51 -6.30 0.80 -10.78
CA VAL A 51 -7.00 2.02 -10.38
C VAL A 51 -7.85 2.58 -11.51
N ALA A 52 -7.35 2.59 -12.75
CA ALA A 52 -8.14 3.02 -13.90
C ALA A 52 -9.40 2.15 -14.05
N ARG A 53 -9.26 0.83 -13.92
CA ARG A 53 -10.37 -0.13 -13.95
C ARG A 53 -11.33 0.04 -12.78
N PHE A 54 -10.80 0.20 -11.57
CA PHE A 54 -11.60 0.41 -10.36
C PHE A 54 -12.47 1.67 -10.46
N CYS A 55 -11.90 2.75 -10.99
CA CYS A 55 -12.60 4.02 -11.20
C CYS A 55 -13.47 4.05 -12.47
N GLY A 56 -13.37 3.06 -13.36
CA GLY A 56 -14.09 3.02 -14.64
C GLY A 56 -13.62 4.06 -15.66
N ILE A 57 -12.35 4.46 -15.60
CA ILE A 57 -11.73 5.47 -16.48
C ILE A 57 -10.66 4.84 -17.38
N GLY A 58 -10.21 5.59 -18.40
CA GLY A 58 -9.21 5.10 -19.36
C GLY A 58 -7.77 5.09 -18.84
N HIS A 59 -7.44 5.94 -17.86
CA HIS A 59 -6.06 6.14 -17.40
C HIS A 59 -6.02 6.54 -15.92
N ALA A 60 -5.02 6.05 -15.19
CA ALA A 60 -4.60 6.57 -13.90
C ALA A 60 -3.09 6.85 -13.93
N VAL A 61 -2.62 7.79 -13.12
CA VAL A 61 -1.20 8.17 -13.05
C VAL A 61 -0.78 8.24 -11.59
N GLY A 62 0.27 7.52 -11.24
CA GLY A 62 0.90 7.55 -9.92
C GLY A 62 1.64 8.87 -9.70
N CYS A 63 1.32 9.53 -8.59
CA CYS A 63 2.00 10.75 -8.14
C CYS A 63 2.57 10.56 -6.74
N SER A 64 3.51 11.42 -6.34
CA SER A 64 4.06 11.40 -4.97
C SER A 64 3.07 11.88 -3.90
N SER A 65 2.10 12.72 -4.28
CA SER A 65 1.05 13.25 -3.39
C SER A 65 -0.11 13.81 -4.22
N GLY A 66 -1.23 14.14 -3.55
CA GLY A 66 -2.45 14.68 -4.18
C GLY A 66 -2.66 16.20 -4.08
N THR A 67 -1.74 16.96 -3.50
CA THR A 67 -1.73 18.44 -3.50
C THR A 67 -1.14 18.98 -4.79
#